data_AF-A0A7V7VJC9-F1
#
_entry.id   AF-A0A7V7VJC9-F1
#
_cell.length_a   1.000
_cell.length_b   1.000
_cell.length_c   1.000
_cell.angle_alpha   90.00
_cell.angle_beta   90.00
_cell.angle_gamma   90.00
#
_symmetry.space_group_name_H-M   'P 1'
#
loop_
_entity.id
_entity.type
_entity.pdbx_description
1 polymer ?
#
loop_
_entity_poly.entity_id
_entity_poly.type
_entity_poly.pdbx_seq_one_letter_code
_entity_poly.pdbx_strand_id
1 'polypeptide(L)'
;MKSFRYLPLMALAMPMLVSTCLAADGKAAKAKEVLPTVAHNLSEWHFGEVLFGNKPSDAELKGKVVLIEYWGVHCPPCIASLPHLAELDKKWRDKGLCIIGAESQGSPKEAIKSLLDSAKVHYPITAGASGPIAFNSIPRCFIFNGQGALVYDGYPAGPGFEKTLKESLNKAKASAMAAAPTTPTASIASAPWFAMRVWTNSDGHEIRAAVSKIDSTSVTFLMPNAKEVVYPLDKLSEDSRTTLTLVAQPKD
;
A
#
# COMPACT_ATOMS: atom_id res chain seq x y z
N MET A 1 20.98 91.88 -15.29
CA MET A 1 20.74 92.12 -16.73
C MET A 1 20.38 90.81 -17.40
N LYS A 2 19.42 90.87 -18.34
CA LYS A 2 18.82 89.79 -19.17
C LYS A 2 17.61 89.05 -18.57
N SER A 3 16.48 89.71 -18.80
CA SER A 3 15.11 89.23 -19.04
C SER A 3 14.98 87.90 -19.79
N PHE A 4 13.89 87.15 -19.57
CA PHE A 4 13.03 86.53 -20.61
C PHE A 4 11.77 85.92 -19.93
N ARG A 5 10.63 86.63 -19.99
CA ARG A 5 9.40 86.34 -20.77
C ARG A 5 8.67 85.03 -20.40
N TYR A 6 7.52 85.21 -19.74
CA TYR A 6 6.44 84.24 -19.58
C TYR A 6 5.79 83.89 -20.93
N LEU A 7 5.45 82.62 -21.12
CA LEU A 7 4.47 82.15 -22.10
C LEU A 7 3.63 81.03 -21.44
N PRO A 8 2.29 81.07 -21.49
CA PRO A 8 1.45 80.08 -20.82
C PRO A 8 1.30 78.84 -21.72
N LEU A 9 1.52 77.65 -21.17
CA LEU A 9 1.23 76.39 -21.87
C LEU A 9 -0.17 75.90 -21.50
N MET A 10 -0.89 75.49 -22.54
CA MET A 10 -2.31 75.23 -22.55
C MET A 10 -2.73 74.01 -21.71
N ALA A 11 -3.89 74.13 -21.08
CA ALA A 11 -4.65 73.02 -20.53
C ALA A 11 -5.17 72.13 -21.68
N LEU A 12 -4.76 70.87 -21.69
CA LEU A 12 -5.29 69.84 -22.57
C LEU A 12 -5.94 68.76 -21.69
N ALA A 13 -7.26 68.74 -21.70
CA ALA A 13 -8.09 67.75 -21.03
C ALA A 13 -7.90 66.39 -21.70
N MET A 14 -7.51 65.38 -20.92
CA MET A 14 -7.36 64.00 -21.34
C MET A 14 -8.60 63.22 -20.87
N PRO A 15 -9.44 62.66 -21.76
CA PRO A 15 -10.64 61.96 -21.33
C PRO A 15 -10.30 60.59 -20.73
N MET A 16 -10.87 60.30 -19.55
CA MET A 16 -10.90 58.99 -18.91
C MET A 16 -11.59 57.98 -19.84
N LEU A 17 -10.85 56.97 -20.30
CA LEU A 17 -11.42 55.74 -20.84
C LEU A 17 -11.90 54.88 -19.67
N VAL A 18 -13.22 54.88 -19.45
CA VAL A 18 -13.90 53.91 -18.60
C VAL A 18 -13.89 52.57 -19.34
N SER A 19 -12.92 51.72 -19.01
CA SER A 19 -12.89 50.34 -19.48
C SER A 19 -13.97 49.54 -18.73
N THR A 20 -15.11 49.34 -19.38
CA THR A 20 -16.15 48.44 -18.91
C THR A 20 -15.62 47.00 -18.98
N CYS A 21 -15.27 46.42 -17.84
CA CYS A 21 -14.99 44.98 -17.73
C CYS A 21 -16.28 44.20 -18.02
N LEU A 22 -16.34 43.57 -19.18
CA LEU A 22 -17.32 42.54 -19.50
C LEU A 22 -16.95 41.30 -18.69
N ALA A 23 -17.73 41.00 -17.65
CA ALA A 23 -17.59 39.77 -16.89
C ALA A 23 -18.00 38.58 -17.78
N ALA A 24 -17.01 37.80 -18.21
CA ALA A 24 -17.26 36.52 -18.85
C ALA A 24 -17.64 35.49 -17.78
N ASP A 25 -18.85 34.95 -17.87
CA ASP A 25 -19.35 33.82 -17.10
C ASP A 25 -18.48 32.57 -17.37
N GLY A 26 -17.42 32.42 -16.59
CA GLY A 26 -16.57 31.24 -16.56
C GLY A 26 -17.23 30.11 -15.79
N LYS A 27 -18.12 29.36 -16.45
CA LYS A 27 -18.59 28.06 -15.94
C LYS A 27 -17.41 27.09 -15.96
N ALA A 28 -16.70 26.99 -14.84
CA ALA A 28 -15.57 26.09 -14.66
C ALA A 28 -16.00 24.64 -14.97
N ALA A 29 -15.62 24.14 -16.14
CA ALA A 29 -15.72 22.73 -16.46
C ALA A 29 -14.81 21.97 -15.48
N LYS A 30 -15.38 21.06 -14.69
CA LYS A 30 -14.60 20.12 -13.88
C LYS A 30 -13.68 19.34 -14.83
N ALA A 31 -12.38 19.57 -14.72
CA ALA A 31 -11.39 18.72 -15.33
C ALA A 31 -11.59 17.30 -14.79
N LYS A 32 -11.98 16.39 -15.67
CA LYS A 32 -11.97 14.95 -15.39
C LYS A 32 -10.52 14.58 -15.19
N GLU A 33 -10.13 14.27 -13.96
CA GLU A 33 -8.79 13.80 -13.61
C GLU A 33 -8.55 12.49 -14.38
N VAL A 34 -7.83 12.59 -15.50
CA VAL A 34 -7.40 11.45 -16.29
C VAL A 34 -6.30 10.77 -15.49
N LEU A 35 -6.58 9.57 -14.97
CA LEU A 35 -5.56 8.73 -14.35
C LEU A 35 -4.41 8.57 -15.36
N PRO A 36 -3.15 8.85 -14.98
CA PRO A 36 -2.03 8.66 -15.88
C PRO A 36 -2.01 7.21 -16.37
N THR A 37 -1.83 7.05 -17.68
CA THR A 37 -1.41 5.79 -18.31
C THR A 37 -0.21 5.23 -17.53
N VAL A 38 -0.27 3.96 -17.14
CA VAL A 38 0.67 3.31 -16.20
C VAL A 38 2.12 3.61 -16.60
N ALA A 39 2.83 4.44 -15.84
CA ALA A 39 4.23 4.76 -16.10
C ALA A 39 5.16 3.64 -15.61
N HIS A 40 4.80 2.96 -14.52
CA HIS A 40 5.54 1.84 -13.93
C HIS A 40 4.60 0.86 -13.21
N ASN A 41 5.00 -0.41 -13.11
CA ASN A 41 4.28 -1.47 -12.42
C ASN A 41 5.11 -2.09 -11.29
N LEU A 42 4.44 -2.56 -10.23
CA LEU A 42 5.04 -3.26 -9.10
C LEU A 42 5.94 -4.43 -9.52
N SER A 43 5.62 -5.12 -10.64
CA SER A 43 6.44 -6.22 -11.16
C SER A 43 7.87 -5.81 -11.55
N GLU A 44 8.13 -4.51 -11.70
CA GLU A 44 9.47 -3.98 -11.97
C GLU A 44 10.31 -3.81 -10.69
N TRP A 45 9.69 -3.90 -9.50
CA TRP A 45 10.38 -3.81 -8.21
C TRP A 45 10.88 -5.17 -7.74
N HIS A 46 12.12 -5.19 -7.26
CA HIS A 46 12.75 -6.38 -6.70
C HIS A 46 13.12 -6.12 -5.24
N PHE A 47 12.59 -6.94 -4.32
CA PHE A 47 12.86 -6.82 -2.90
C PHE A 47 14.14 -7.57 -2.52
N GLY A 48 14.97 -6.95 -1.68
CA GLY A 48 16.13 -7.61 -1.07
C GLY A 48 15.74 -8.72 -0.08
N GLU A 49 16.75 -9.26 0.62
CA GLU A 49 16.53 -10.24 1.69
C GLU A 49 15.58 -9.66 2.74
N VAL A 50 14.64 -10.46 3.24
CA VAL A 50 13.81 -10.07 4.37
C VAL A 50 14.63 -10.10 5.65
N LEU A 51 14.78 -8.93 6.27
CA LEU A 51 15.47 -8.78 7.55
C LEU A 51 14.53 -9.07 8.73
N PHE A 52 13.27 -8.63 8.63
CA PHE A 52 12.23 -8.81 9.65
C PHE A 52 10.85 -9.01 9.01
N GLY A 53 9.99 -9.81 9.67
CA GLY A 53 8.67 -10.16 9.16
C GLY A 53 8.73 -11.25 8.09
N ASN A 54 7.65 -11.38 7.31
CA ASN A 54 7.53 -12.40 6.26
C ASN A 54 7.59 -11.73 4.88
N LYS A 55 8.28 -12.36 3.91
CA LYS A 55 8.24 -11.90 2.52
C LYS A 55 6.82 -12.05 1.98
N PRO A 56 6.16 -10.98 1.50
CA PRO A 56 4.88 -11.14 0.83
C PRO A 56 5.09 -11.88 -0.49
N SER A 57 4.31 -12.94 -0.71
CA SER A 57 4.25 -13.65 -1.98
C SER A 57 3.52 -12.84 -3.06
N ASP A 58 3.77 -13.12 -4.33
CA ASP A 58 3.07 -12.46 -5.45
C ASP A 58 1.55 -12.62 -5.35
N ALA A 59 1.10 -13.78 -4.87
CA ALA A 59 -0.31 -14.05 -4.60
C ALA A 59 -0.87 -13.16 -3.48
N GLU A 60 -0.07 -12.86 -2.44
CA GLU A 60 -0.46 -11.95 -1.37
C GLU A 60 -0.44 -10.48 -1.77
N LEU A 61 0.32 -10.10 -2.82
CA LEU A 61 0.39 -8.74 -3.34
C LEU A 61 -0.73 -8.45 -4.35
N LYS A 62 -1.20 -9.47 -5.08
CA LYS A 62 -2.24 -9.34 -6.09
C LYS A 62 -3.53 -8.76 -5.50
N GLY A 63 -4.04 -7.67 -6.10
CA GLY A 63 -5.27 -7.01 -5.65
C GLY A 63 -5.10 -6.10 -4.44
N LYS A 64 -3.93 -6.08 -3.79
CA LYS A 64 -3.62 -5.19 -2.67
C LYS A 64 -3.01 -3.88 -3.15
N VAL A 65 -3.25 -2.84 -2.36
CA VAL A 65 -2.46 -1.61 -2.44
C VAL A 65 -1.13 -1.88 -1.77
N VAL A 66 -0.04 -1.66 -2.50
CA VAL A 66 1.33 -1.92 -2.01
C VAL A 66 2.04 -0.60 -1.81
N LEU A 67 2.60 -0.40 -0.62
CA LEU A 67 3.42 0.75 -0.28
C LEU A 67 4.85 0.27 -0.05
N ILE A 68 5.79 0.72 -0.87
CA ILE A 68 7.22 0.49 -0.67
C ILE A 68 7.81 1.76 -0.08
N GLU A 69 8.39 1.70 1.12
CA GLU A 69 9.04 2.82 1.78
C GLU A 69 10.54 2.58 1.90
N TYR A 70 11.33 3.50 1.37
CA TYR A 70 12.78 3.51 1.43
C TYR A 70 13.23 4.35 2.61
N TRP A 71 13.98 3.75 3.52
CA TRP A 71 14.30 4.34 4.82
C TRP A 71 15.68 3.91 5.33
N GLY A 72 16.09 4.43 6.49
CA GLY A 72 17.36 4.04 7.11
C GLY A 72 17.51 4.51 8.56
N VAL A 73 18.38 3.82 9.30
CA VAL A 73 18.65 4.06 10.73
C VAL A 73 19.30 5.42 11.00
N HIS A 74 20.05 5.95 10.05
CA HIS A 74 20.72 7.26 10.12
C HIS A 74 19.94 8.36 9.38
N CYS A 75 18.63 8.18 9.23
CA CYS A 75 17.74 9.14 8.57
C CYS A 75 16.66 9.63 9.57
N PRO A 76 16.88 10.76 10.26
CA PRO A 76 15.90 11.32 11.20
C PRO A 76 14.47 11.47 10.65
N PRO A 77 14.23 11.99 9.42
CA PRO A 77 12.87 12.07 8.88
C PRO A 77 12.25 10.69 8.57
N CYS A 78 13.08 9.68 8.29
CA CYS A 78 12.62 8.31 8.13
C CYS A 78 12.12 7.75 9.48
N ILE A 79 12.93 7.89 10.54
CA ILE A 79 12.58 7.45 11.90
C ILE A 79 11.26 8.11 12.36
N ALA A 80 11.10 9.40 12.08
CA ALA A 80 9.88 10.15 12.40
C ALA A 80 8.65 9.63 11.63
N SER A 81 8.83 8.97 10.48
CA SER A 81 7.74 8.42 9.66
C SER A 81 7.31 7.02 10.09
N LEU A 82 8.17 6.24 10.77
CA LEU A 82 7.87 4.86 11.17
C LEU A 82 6.58 4.71 11.99
N PRO A 83 6.31 5.54 13.03
CA PRO A 83 5.07 5.41 13.80
C PRO A 83 3.82 5.65 12.95
N HIS A 84 3.88 6.61 12.02
CA HIS A 84 2.78 6.91 11.11
C HIS A 84 2.49 5.72 10.18
N LEU A 85 3.53 5.12 9.60
CA LEU A 85 3.38 3.93 8.76
C LEU A 85 2.89 2.71 9.55
N ALA A 86 3.33 2.54 10.79
CA ALA A 86 2.84 1.48 11.69
C ALA A 86 1.34 1.64 12.00
N GLU A 87 0.86 2.86 12.22
CA GLU A 87 -0.57 3.15 12.40
C GLU A 87 -1.39 2.85 11.14
N LEU A 88 -0.88 3.21 9.96
CA LEU A 88 -1.54 2.90 8.69
C LEU A 88 -1.61 1.40 8.44
N ASP A 89 -0.52 0.69 8.69
CA ASP A 89 -0.46 -0.76 8.59
C ASP A 89 -1.49 -1.41 9.52
N LYS A 90 -1.49 -1.06 10.81
CA LYS A 90 -2.48 -1.57 11.78
C LYS A 90 -3.92 -1.32 11.32
N LYS A 91 -4.19 -0.17 10.69
CA LYS A 91 -5.53 0.23 10.27
C LYS A 91 -6.01 -0.45 8.99
N TRP A 92 -5.11 -0.74 8.06
CA TRP A 92 -5.44 -1.08 6.68
C TRP A 92 -4.88 -2.41 6.18
N ARG A 93 -3.99 -3.09 6.91
CA ARG A 93 -3.41 -4.38 6.52
C ARG A 93 -4.48 -5.41 6.15
N ASP A 94 -5.47 -5.59 7.02
CA ASP A 94 -6.59 -6.51 6.80
C ASP A 94 -7.63 -5.99 5.78
N LYS A 95 -7.45 -4.75 5.31
CA LYS A 95 -8.32 -4.08 4.33
C LYS A 95 -7.63 -3.91 2.97
N GLY A 96 -6.54 -4.65 2.74
CA GLY A 96 -5.86 -4.70 1.45
C GLY A 96 -4.66 -3.77 1.31
N LEU A 97 -4.11 -3.23 2.41
CA LEU A 97 -2.80 -2.58 2.39
C LEU A 97 -1.68 -3.60 2.65
N CYS A 98 -0.59 -3.50 1.89
CA CYS A 98 0.68 -4.16 2.19
C CYS A 98 1.79 -3.10 2.21
N ILE A 99 2.42 -2.90 3.37
CA ILE A 99 3.59 -2.02 3.50
C ILE A 99 4.86 -2.88 3.46
N ILE A 100 5.90 -2.41 2.77
CA ILE A 100 7.24 -3.00 2.74
C ILE A 100 8.26 -1.89 3.03
N GLY A 101 9.01 -2.03 4.12
CA GLY A 101 10.09 -1.09 4.47
C GLY A 101 11.43 -1.57 3.91
N ALA A 102 11.96 -0.88 2.91
CA ALA A 102 13.27 -1.11 2.32
C ALA A 102 14.36 -0.32 3.06
N GLU A 103 15.07 -0.98 3.98
CA GLU A 103 16.22 -0.37 4.65
C GLU A 103 17.35 -0.19 3.62
N SER A 104 17.78 1.04 3.42
CA SER A 104 18.61 1.46 2.29
C SER A 104 20.01 1.92 2.70
N GLN A 105 20.42 1.69 3.95
CA GLN A 105 21.72 2.12 4.48
C GLN A 105 22.63 0.96 4.89
N GLY A 106 22.14 -0.29 4.80
CA GLY A 106 22.93 -1.47 5.17
C GLY A 106 23.19 -1.54 6.67
N SER A 107 22.27 -1.00 7.48
CA SER A 107 22.46 -0.88 8.93
C SER A 107 22.44 -2.26 9.62
N PRO A 108 23.14 -2.44 10.76
CA PRO A 108 23.08 -3.67 11.53
C PRO A 108 21.65 -4.04 11.97
N LYS A 109 21.32 -5.34 11.97
CA LYS A 109 19.98 -5.84 12.31
C LYS A 109 19.52 -5.37 13.69
N GLU A 110 20.43 -5.25 14.66
CA GLU A 110 20.13 -4.82 16.03
C GLU A 110 19.68 -3.35 16.08
N ALA A 111 20.34 -2.48 15.31
CA ALA A 111 20.00 -1.07 15.23
C ALA A 111 18.65 -0.87 14.54
N ILE A 112 18.39 -1.65 13.47
CA ILE A 112 17.09 -1.70 12.80
C ILE A 112 16.01 -2.14 13.81
N LYS A 113 16.21 -3.28 14.47
CA LYS A 113 15.24 -3.87 15.40
C LYS A 113 14.83 -2.90 16.52
N SER A 114 15.79 -2.19 17.11
CA SER A 114 15.52 -1.21 18.17
C SER A 114 14.52 -0.12 17.74
N LEU A 115 14.66 0.39 16.51
CA LEU A 115 13.73 1.36 15.95
C LEU A 115 12.36 0.75 15.63
N LEU A 116 12.34 -0.47 15.07
CA LEU A 116 11.10 -1.17 14.76
C LEU A 116 10.28 -1.44 16.03
N ASP A 117 10.92 -1.91 17.10
CA ASP A 117 10.27 -2.17 18.39
C ASP A 117 9.71 -0.87 18.99
N SER A 118 10.50 0.20 18.96
CA SER A 118 10.12 1.52 19.49
C SER A 118 8.92 2.13 18.73
N ALA A 119 8.90 1.98 17.41
CA ALA A 119 7.84 2.47 16.54
C ALA A 119 6.67 1.48 16.36
N LYS A 120 6.75 0.28 16.96
CA LYS A 120 5.76 -0.81 16.85
C LYS A 120 5.50 -1.24 15.40
N VAL A 121 6.56 -1.34 14.61
CA VAL A 121 6.49 -1.77 13.21
C VAL A 121 6.33 -3.29 13.14
N HIS A 122 5.31 -3.74 12.43
CA HIS A 122 5.03 -5.16 12.18
C HIS A 122 5.02 -5.53 10.70
N TYR A 123 5.19 -4.56 9.80
CA TYR A 123 5.25 -4.82 8.36
C TYR A 123 6.65 -5.34 7.97
N PRO A 124 6.77 -6.09 6.87
CA PRO A 124 8.05 -6.65 6.43
C PRO A 124 9.12 -5.58 6.19
N ILE A 125 10.34 -5.87 6.63
CA ILE A 125 11.53 -5.05 6.38
C ILE A 125 12.51 -5.83 5.52
N THR A 126 12.99 -5.22 4.44
CA THR A 126 13.94 -5.81 3.49
C THR A 126 15.26 -5.07 3.48
N ALA A 127 16.34 -5.77 3.10
CA ALA A 127 17.63 -5.19 2.77
C ALA A 127 17.56 -4.49 1.41
N GLY A 128 16.94 -3.31 1.41
CA GLY A 128 16.68 -2.52 0.22
C GLY A 128 15.56 -3.10 -0.66
N ALA A 129 15.31 -2.37 -1.74
CA ALA A 129 14.52 -2.78 -2.89
C ALA A 129 15.08 -2.04 -4.12
N SER A 130 15.05 -2.65 -5.30
CA SER A 130 15.42 -1.97 -6.54
C SER A 130 14.19 -1.78 -7.43
N GLY A 131 14.21 -0.75 -8.26
CA GLY A 131 13.16 -0.44 -9.21
C GLY A 131 13.69 0.49 -10.31
N PRO A 132 12.90 0.79 -11.35
CA PRO A 132 13.33 1.56 -12.51
C PRO A 132 13.50 3.06 -12.23
N ILE A 133 12.96 3.56 -11.11
CA ILE A 133 13.01 4.98 -10.75
C ILE A 133 14.25 5.27 -9.90
N ALA A 134 15.15 6.09 -10.43
CA ALA A 134 16.31 6.58 -9.68
C ALA A 134 15.91 7.70 -8.70
N PHE A 135 16.47 7.64 -7.49
CA PHE A 135 16.36 8.71 -6.48
C PHE A 135 17.62 8.70 -5.61
N ASN A 136 17.90 9.82 -4.94
CA ASN A 136 19.12 10.02 -4.15
C ASN A 136 18.85 10.48 -2.71
N SER A 137 17.59 10.46 -2.27
CA SER A 137 17.17 10.91 -0.94
C SER A 137 16.14 9.97 -0.33
N ILE A 138 16.23 9.76 0.99
CA ILE A 138 15.24 9.08 1.81
C ILE A 138 14.72 10.04 2.91
N PRO A 139 13.47 9.89 3.38
CA PRO A 139 12.51 8.86 2.98
C PRO A 139 11.96 9.09 1.57
N ARG A 140 11.75 8.00 0.84
CA ARG A 140 10.97 7.99 -0.41
C ARG A 140 10.00 6.83 -0.36
N CYS A 141 8.77 7.00 -0.83
CA CYS A 141 7.83 5.90 -0.94
C CYS A 141 7.05 5.91 -2.25
N PHE A 142 6.68 4.72 -2.65
CA PHE A 142 5.89 4.45 -3.84
C PHE A 142 4.61 3.74 -3.42
N ILE A 143 3.47 4.17 -3.96
CA ILE A 143 2.19 3.48 -3.76
C ILE A 143 1.77 2.87 -5.09
N PHE A 144 1.50 1.58 -5.09
CA PHE A 144 0.93 0.83 -6.19
C PHE A 144 -0.52 0.49 -5.85
N ASN A 145 -1.43 0.66 -6.81
CA ASN A 145 -2.84 0.28 -6.63
C ASN A 145 -3.03 -1.24 -6.73
N GLY A 146 -4.27 -1.72 -6.57
CA GLY A 146 -4.61 -3.15 -6.62
C GLY A 146 -4.30 -3.85 -7.95
N GLN A 147 -4.06 -3.09 -9.03
CA GLN A 147 -3.64 -3.60 -10.34
C GLN A 147 -2.10 -3.57 -10.51
N GLY A 148 -1.37 -3.16 -9.47
CA GLY A 148 0.08 -3.01 -9.48
C GLY A 148 0.57 -1.74 -10.18
N ALA A 149 -0.31 -0.83 -10.62
CA ALA A 149 0.12 0.41 -11.26
C ALA A 149 0.61 1.42 -10.23
N LEU A 150 1.74 2.07 -10.50
CA LEU A 150 2.27 3.15 -9.68
C LEU A 150 1.32 4.36 -9.71
N VAL A 151 0.90 4.83 -8.53
CA VAL A 151 -0.04 5.95 -8.36
C VAL A 151 0.47 7.05 -7.45
N TYR A 152 1.57 6.81 -6.72
CA TYR A 152 2.25 7.82 -5.90
C TYR A 152 3.76 7.59 -5.92
N ASP A 153 4.51 8.68 -6.04
CA ASP A 153 5.95 8.74 -5.87
C ASP A 153 6.26 10.01 -5.04
N GLY A 154 6.78 9.83 -3.84
CA GLY A 154 7.00 10.94 -2.90
C GLY A 154 7.55 10.44 -1.57
N TYR A 155 7.01 10.93 -0.45
CA TYR A 155 7.41 10.49 0.91
C TYR A 155 6.18 10.38 1.83
N PRO A 156 6.28 9.66 2.98
CA PRO A 156 5.12 9.38 3.86
C PRO A 156 4.40 10.60 4.46
N ALA A 157 5.08 11.74 4.59
CA ALA A 157 4.47 13.01 5.03
C ALA A 157 4.25 13.99 3.86
N GLY A 158 4.31 13.50 2.63
CA GLY A 158 4.30 14.31 1.42
C GLY A 158 2.91 14.73 0.97
N PRO A 159 2.81 15.81 0.16
CA PRO A 159 1.55 16.24 -0.44
C PRO A 159 0.89 15.08 -1.21
N GLY A 160 -0.37 14.82 -0.89
CA GLY A 160 -1.17 13.80 -1.59
C GLY A 160 -0.98 12.36 -1.10
N PHE A 161 0.00 12.05 -0.26
CA PHE A 161 0.28 10.68 0.23
C PHE A 161 -0.99 9.99 0.78
N GLU A 162 -1.58 10.55 1.83
CA GLU A 162 -2.75 9.97 2.49
C GLU A 162 -3.98 9.91 1.60
N LYS A 163 -4.15 10.91 0.72
CA LYS A 163 -5.26 10.96 -0.24
C LYS A 163 -5.13 9.80 -1.22
N THR A 164 -3.97 9.67 -1.87
CA THR A 164 -3.72 8.62 -2.87
C THR A 164 -3.80 7.22 -2.27
N LEU A 165 -3.27 7.03 -1.06
CA LEU A 165 -3.38 5.76 -0.34
C LEU A 165 -4.85 5.37 -0.12
N LYS A 166 -5.65 6.28 0.45
CA LYS A 166 -7.07 6.03 0.73
C LYS A 166 -7.89 5.80 -0.53
N GLU A 167 -7.65 6.59 -1.57
CA GLU A 167 -8.33 6.42 -2.86
C GLU A 167 -7.99 5.08 -3.50
N SER A 168 -6.74 4.65 -3.43
CA SER A 168 -6.30 3.35 -3.94
C SER A 168 -6.96 2.21 -3.18
N LEU A 169 -7.05 2.30 -1.85
CA LEU A 169 -7.71 1.29 -1.02
C LEU A 169 -9.21 1.22 -1.30
N ASN A 170 -9.88 2.37 -1.43
CA ASN A 170 -11.30 2.43 -1.77
C ASN A 170 -11.59 1.85 -3.16
N LYS A 171 -10.75 2.17 -4.15
CA LYS A 171 -10.85 1.61 -5.51
C LYS A 171 -10.61 0.10 -5.50
N ALA A 172 -9.59 -0.39 -4.79
CA ALA A 172 -9.32 -1.81 -4.67
C ALA A 172 -10.50 -2.56 -4.02
N LYS A 173 -11.09 -2.01 -2.95
CA LYS A 173 -12.30 -2.54 -2.33
C LYS A 173 -13.48 -2.58 -3.30
N ALA A 174 -13.72 -1.49 -4.04
CA ALA A 174 -14.80 -1.42 -5.02
C ALA A 174 -14.61 -2.43 -6.17
N SER A 175 -13.38 -2.59 -6.67
CA SER A 175 -13.05 -3.60 -7.68
C SER A 175 -13.23 -5.02 -7.16
N ALA A 176 -12.84 -5.31 -5.91
CA ALA A 176 -13.08 -6.61 -5.29
C ALA A 176 -14.58 -6.91 -5.14
N MET A 177 -15.38 -5.90 -4.77
CA MET A 177 -16.83 -6.05 -4.63
C MET A 177 -17.57 -6.11 -5.97
N ALA A 178 -17.04 -5.45 -7.02
CA ALA A 178 -17.58 -5.53 -8.38
C ALA A 178 -17.14 -6.82 -9.13
N ALA A 179 -15.99 -7.39 -8.77
CA ALA A 179 -15.53 -8.69 -9.26
C ALA A 179 -16.12 -9.87 -8.49
N ALA A 180 -16.82 -9.63 -7.38
CA ALA A 180 -17.58 -10.65 -6.68
C ALA A 180 -18.76 -11.09 -7.57
N PRO A 181 -18.87 -12.38 -7.94
CA PRO A 181 -19.90 -12.84 -8.86
C PRO A 181 -21.30 -12.63 -8.25
N THR A 182 -22.17 -11.90 -8.96
CA THR A 182 -23.60 -11.88 -8.68
C THR A 182 -24.21 -13.20 -9.14
N THR A 183 -24.81 -13.93 -8.19
CA THR A 183 -25.49 -15.25 -8.26
C THR A 183 -24.65 -16.42 -7.72
N PRO A 184 -25.15 -17.17 -6.71
CA PRO A 184 -24.41 -18.26 -6.08
C PRO A 184 -24.34 -19.45 -7.02
N THR A 185 -23.19 -19.68 -7.62
CA THR A 185 -22.82 -20.99 -8.13
C THR A 185 -21.38 -21.22 -7.71
N ALA A 186 -21.22 -22.30 -6.96
CA ALA A 186 -20.00 -22.72 -6.30
C ALA A 186 -18.75 -22.57 -7.20
N SER A 187 -17.85 -21.68 -6.80
CA SER A 187 -16.44 -21.74 -7.15
C SER A 187 -15.66 -21.04 -6.05
N ILE A 188 -15.36 -21.83 -5.02
CA ILE A 188 -14.63 -21.40 -3.83
C ILE A 188 -13.15 -21.36 -4.21
N ALA A 189 -12.64 -20.20 -4.61
CA ALA A 189 -11.22 -19.95 -4.66
C ALA A 189 -10.91 -18.46 -4.46
N SER A 190 -10.05 -18.19 -3.47
CA SER A 190 -9.28 -16.96 -3.22
C SER A 190 -9.70 -16.03 -2.07
N ALA A 191 -9.45 -16.49 -0.83
CA ALA A 191 -9.02 -15.68 0.31
C ALA A 191 -7.94 -16.48 1.10
N PRO A 192 -7.06 -15.85 1.91
CA PRO A 192 -5.65 -16.20 2.04
C PRO A 192 -5.40 -17.50 2.81
N TRP A 193 -4.97 -18.53 2.10
CA TRP A 193 -4.80 -19.89 2.62
C TRP A 193 -3.40 -20.16 3.22
N PHE A 194 -2.47 -19.20 3.13
CA PHE A 194 -1.06 -19.39 3.51
C PHE A 194 -0.62 -18.82 4.86
N ALA A 195 -1.52 -18.37 5.75
CA ALA A 195 -1.08 -17.97 7.09
C ALA A 195 -0.74 -19.23 7.90
N MET A 196 0.53 -19.39 8.27
CA MET A 196 0.98 -20.44 9.19
C MET A 196 0.21 -20.37 10.50
N ARG A 197 -0.43 -21.48 10.90
CA ARG A 197 -1.18 -21.60 12.16
C ARG A 197 -0.84 -22.91 12.88
N VAL A 198 -1.20 -22.96 14.16
CA VAL A 198 -1.16 -24.18 14.96
C VAL A 198 -2.54 -24.84 14.88
N TRP A 199 -2.54 -26.11 14.48
CA TRP A 199 -3.67 -27.04 14.48
C TRP A 199 -3.40 -28.12 15.51
N THR A 200 -4.42 -28.85 15.92
CA THR A 200 -4.26 -29.92 16.91
C THR A 200 -4.90 -31.20 16.38
N ASN A 201 -4.19 -32.31 16.45
CA ASN A 201 -4.77 -33.62 16.11
C ASN A 201 -5.71 -34.12 17.22
N SER A 202 -6.39 -35.24 16.98
CA SER A 202 -7.27 -35.90 17.96
C SER A 202 -6.57 -36.29 19.26
N ASP A 203 -5.24 -36.48 19.21
CA ASP A 203 -4.42 -36.91 20.34
C ASP A 203 -3.85 -35.71 21.14
N GLY A 204 -4.17 -34.47 20.76
CA GLY A 204 -3.69 -33.25 21.41
C GLY A 204 -2.32 -32.74 20.92
N HIS A 205 -1.71 -33.38 19.91
CA HIS A 205 -0.46 -32.94 19.33
C HIS A 205 -0.65 -31.78 18.35
N GLU A 206 0.22 -30.78 18.48
CA GLU A 206 0.22 -29.60 17.63
C GLU A 206 0.84 -29.88 16.25
N ILE A 207 0.20 -29.32 15.22
CA ILE A 207 0.65 -29.32 13.83
C ILE A 207 0.76 -27.86 13.41
N ARG A 208 1.97 -27.39 13.15
CA ARG A 208 2.19 -26.02 12.64
C ARG A 208 2.21 -26.04 11.12
N ALA A 209 1.11 -25.63 10.51
CA ALA A 209 0.90 -25.73 9.06
C ALA A 209 0.02 -24.59 8.52
N ALA A 210 0.19 -24.29 7.24
CA ALA A 210 -0.78 -23.51 6.46
C ALA A 210 -1.66 -24.52 5.71
N VAL A 211 -2.88 -24.14 5.36
CA VAL A 211 -3.81 -25.05 4.67
C VAL A 211 -3.70 -24.76 3.19
N SER A 212 -3.24 -25.71 2.36
CA SER A 212 -3.17 -25.52 0.91
C SER A 212 -4.43 -25.94 0.18
N LYS A 213 -5.13 -26.96 0.69
CA LYS A 213 -6.36 -27.49 0.09
C LYS A 213 -7.24 -28.16 1.15
N ILE A 214 -8.55 -28.12 0.99
CA ILE A 214 -9.48 -28.91 1.81
C ILE A 214 -10.38 -29.70 0.85
N ASP A 215 -10.43 -31.01 1.06
CA ASP A 215 -11.35 -31.94 0.39
C ASP A 215 -12.41 -32.43 1.40
N SER A 216 -13.37 -33.25 0.95
CA SER A 216 -14.46 -33.73 1.82
C SER A 216 -13.99 -34.61 2.99
N THR A 217 -12.81 -35.22 2.91
CA THR A 217 -12.29 -36.16 3.91
C THR A 217 -10.88 -35.82 4.41
N SER A 218 -10.20 -34.84 3.79
CA SER A 218 -8.82 -34.50 4.10
C SER A 218 -8.53 -33.01 3.96
N VAL A 219 -7.47 -32.57 4.63
CA VAL A 219 -6.85 -31.25 4.45
C VAL A 219 -5.41 -31.45 3.99
N THR A 220 -4.95 -30.66 3.03
CA THR A 220 -3.54 -30.60 2.64
C THR A 220 -2.88 -29.47 3.41
N PHE A 221 -1.86 -29.81 4.19
CA PHE A 221 -1.06 -28.88 4.96
C PHE A 221 0.24 -28.55 4.23
N LEU A 222 0.53 -27.26 4.09
CA LEU A 222 1.86 -26.78 3.73
C LEU A 222 2.68 -26.59 5.01
N MET A 223 3.70 -27.41 5.17
CA MET A 223 4.61 -27.39 6.31
C MET A 223 5.65 -26.26 6.17
N PRO A 224 6.31 -25.82 7.26
CA PRO A 224 7.32 -24.75 7.21
C PRO A 224 8.51 -25.04 6.28
N ASN A 225 8.79 -26.31 6.01
CA ASN A 225 9.81 -26.76 5.05
C ASN A 225 9.30 -26.84 3.60
N ALA A 226 8.16 -26.20 3.31
CA ALA A 226 7.47 -26.20 2.02
C ALA A 226 6.98 -27.58 1.52
N LYS A 227 6.99 -28.61 2.37
CA LYS A 227 6.42 -29.92 2.03
C LYS A 227 4.90 -29.90 2.21
N GLU A 228 4.17 -30.40 1.22
CA GLU A 228 2.74 -30.68 1.36
C GLU A 228 2.50 -32.03 2.02
N VAL A 229 1.59 -32.04 2.99
CA VAL A 229 1.18 -33.23 3.74
C VAL A 229 -0.34 -33.32 3.73
N VAL A 230 -0.88 -34.37 3.11
CA VAL A 230 -2.31 -34.67 3.17
C VAL A 230 -2.63 -35.29 4.54
N TYR A 231 -3.59 -34.72 5.25
CA TYR A 231 -3.97 -35.08 6.60
C TYR A 231 -5.48 -35.37 6.68
N PRO A 232 -5.91 -36.54 7.20
CA PRO A 232 -7.33 -36.87 7.32
C PRO A 232 -8.07 -35.92 8.28
N LEU A 233 -9.26 -35.44 7.89
CA LEU A 233 -10.03 -34.51 8.72
C LEU A 233 -10.49 -35.14 10.03
N ASP A 234 -10.85 -36.43 10.01
CA ASP A 234 -11.27 -37.21 11.19
C ASP A 234 -10.18 -37.37 12.25
N LYS A 235 -8.91 -37.18 11.88
CA LYS A 235 -7.75 -37.18 12.79
C LYS A 235 -7.44 -35.81 13.38
N LEU A 236 -8.19 -34.76 13.01
CA LEU A 236 -8.07 -33.45 13.65
C LEU A 236 -8.98 -33.33 14.86
N SER A 237 -8.53 -32.56 15.85
CA SER A 237 -9.37 -32.12 16.96
C SER A 237 -10.67 -31.46 16.45
N GLU A 238 -11.73 -31.53 17.25
CA GLU A 238 -13.00 -30.87 16.95
C GLU A 238 -12.84 -29.37 16.74
N ASP A 239 -12.02 -28.71 17.58
CA ASP A 239 -11.71 -27.28 17.46
C ASP A 239 -11.00 -26.95 16.13
N SER A 240 -10.05 -27.79 15.71
CA SER A 240 -9.36 -27.61 14.43
C SER A 240 -10.28 -27.85 13.24
N ARG A 241 -11.17 -28.85 13.31
CA ARG A 241 -12.20 -29.10 12.28
C ARG A 241 -13.21 -27.96 12.19
N THR A 242 -13.66 -27.44 13.33
CA THR A 242 -14.56 -26.28 13.42
C THR A 242 -13.89 -25.05 12.83
N THR A 243 -12.62 -24.82 13.16
CA THR A 243 -11.82 -23.74 12.59
C THR A 243 -11.67 -23.89 11.07
N LEU A 244 -11.39 -25.10 10.56
CA LEU A 244 -11.33 -25.35 9.11
C LEU A 244 -12.67 -25.06 8.44
N THR A 245 -13.78 -25.38 9.08
CA THR A 245 -15.13 -25.11 8.58
C THR A 245 -15.40 -23.61 8.54
N LEU A 246 -15.11 -22.88 9.62
CA LEU A 246 -15.24 -21.42 9.71
C LEU A 246 -14.33 -20.68 8.71
N VAL A 247 -13.16 -21.24 8.40
CA VAL A 247 -12.24 -20.72 7.38
C VAL A 247 -12.70 -21.08 5.97
N ALA A 248 -13.42 -22.19 5.79
CA ALA A 248 -13.98 -22.63 4.52
C ALA A 248 -15.34 -21.99 4.18
N GLN A 249 -16.05 -21.40 5.16
CA GLN A 249 -17.26 -20.62 4.90
C GLN A 249 -16.90 -19.25 4.30
N PRO A 250 -17.56 -18.81 3.22
CA PRO A 250 -17.45 -17.42 2.79
C PRO A 250 -17.94 -16.52 3.93
N LYS A 251 -17.14 -15.51 4.30
CA LYS A 251 -17.63 -14.43 5.16
C LYS A 251 -18.49 -13.51 4.30
N ASP A 252 -19.76 -13.41 4.65
CA ASP A 252 -20.74 -12.47 4.07
C ASP A 252 -20.24 -11.01 4.08
#